data_AF-A0A4W3IK17-F1
#
_entry.id   AF-A0A4W3IK17-F1
#
_cell.length_a   1.000
_cell.length_b   1.000
_cell.length_c   1.000
_cell.angle_alpha   90.00
_cell.angle_beta   90.00
_cell.angle_gamma   90.00
#
_symmetry.space_group_name_H-M   'P 1'
#
loop_
_entity.id
_entity.type
_entity.pdbx_description
1 polymer ?
#
loop_
_entity_poly.entity_id
_entity_poly.type
_entity_poly.pdbx_seq_one_letter_code
_entity_poly.pdbx_strand_id
1 'polypeptide(L)'
;LAEQWGNLLDYCLQLGLIPEKDAIHVTWAHGANSLREMEEALRGPAMVLEADVTVEGLNTQNQTNVPIMAHPPAIYSDNTLQHWLNTVTQSQKGIKLDFKSLESLSPSLDILTAADSQNQINQPVWLNADILRGPNVPNFVQPVNFPTVTVSPGWLTLYVPLLAVKPYTQLMVEEMAALVRDLPQRITFPVRAVLLRASWLHFSWLLSQSPR
;
A
#
# COMPACT_ATOMS: atom_id res chain seq x y z
N LEU A 1 -22.34 -11.97 -8.76
CA LEU A 1 -22.38 -10.49 -8.73
C LEU A 1 -21.78 -10.02 -7.41
N ALA A 2 -20.45 -9.95 -7.37
CA ALA A 2 -19.64 -9.29 -6.34
C ALA A 2 -18.18 -9.26 -6.86
N GLU A 3 -17.98 -8.67 -8.05
CA GLU A 3 -16.66 -8.25 -8.54
C GLU A 3 -16.50 -6.75 -8.28
N GLN A 4 -16.87 -6.28 -7.09
CA GLN A 4 -17.03 -4.83 -6.88
C GLN A 4 -15.71 -4.11 -6.59
N TRP A 5 -14.58 -4.82 -6.70
CA TRP A 5 -13.23 -4.26 -6.65
C TRP A 5 -12.41 -4.87 -7.77
N GLY A 6 -12.51 -4.24 -8.95
CA GLY A 6 -11.71 -4.63 -10.09
C GLY A 6 -10.22 -4.62 -9.73
N ASN A 7 -9.49 -5.61 -10.24
CA ASN A 7 -8.03 -5.51 -10.35
C ASN A 7 -7.68 -4.14 -10.94
N LEU A 8 -6.67 -3.45 -10.40
CA LEU A 8 -6.28 -2.12 -10.87
C LEU A 8 -6.11 -2.04 -12.39
N LEU A 9 -5.50 -3.06 -13.00
CA LEU A 9 -5.30 -3.13 -14.44
C LEU A 9 -6.62 -3.33 -15.19
N ASP A 10 -7.53 -4.15 -14.66
CA ASP A 10 -8.86 -4.33 -15.26
C ASP A 10 -9.67 -3.03 -15.18
N TYR A 11 -9.60 -2.32 -14.04
CA TYR A 11 -10.22 -1.01 -13.85
C TYR A 11 -9.66 0.04 -14.82
N CYS A 12 -8.34 0.17 -14.90
CA CYS A 12 -7.69 1.08 -15.83
C CYS A 12 -8.01 0.75 -17.29
N LEU A 13 -8.06 -0.54 -17.65
CA LEU A 13 -8.39 -0.98 -19.00
C LEU A 13 -9.85 -0.69 -19.34
N GLN A 14 -10.79 -0.96 -18.43
CA GLN A 14 -12.22 -0.65 -18.60
C GLN A 14 -12.48 0.84 -18.78
N LEU A 15 -11.70 1.69 -18.11
CA LEU A 15 -11.76 3.14 -18.28
C LEU A 15 -11.01 3.66 -19.52
N GLY A 16 -10.33 2.79 -20.26
CA GLY A 16 -9.50 3.19 -21.42
C GLY A 16 -8.26 3.99 -21.05
N LEU A 17 -7.79 3.90 -19.80
CA LEU A 17 -6.59 4.59 -19.32
C LEU A 17 -5.29 3.90 -19.77
N ILE A 18 -5.35 2.59 -20.02
CA ILE A 18 -4.22 1.79 -20.50
C ILE A 18 -4.64 1.00 -21.75
N PRO A 19 -3.72 0.76 -22.70
CA PRO A 19 -4.04 0.07 -23.96
C PRO A 19 -4.16 -1.44 -23.81
N GLU A 20 -3.52 -2.01 -22.80
CA GLU A 20 -3.50 -3.44 -22.50
C GLU A 20 -3.28 -3.68 -21.00
N LYS A 21 -3.48 -4.92 -20.55
CA LYS A 21 -3.36 -5.31 -19.14
C LYS A 21 -1.88 -5.44 -18.72
N ASP A 22 -1.16 -4.33 -18.75
CA ASP A 22 0.24 -4.22 -18.31
C ASP A 22 0.40 -3.04 -17.32
N ALA A 23 1.01 -3.35 -16.17
CA ALA A 23 1.26 -2.37 -15.12
C ALA A 23 2.27 -1.28 -15.53
N ILE A 24 3.07 -1.49 -16.58
CA ILE A 24 4.00 -0.47 -17.10
C ILE A 24 3.28 0.81 -17.57
N HIS A 25 2.00 0.70 -17.92
CA HIS A 25 1.19 1.83 -18.36
C HIS A 25 0.53 2.60 -17.21
N VAL A 26 0.54 2.06 -15.99
CA VAL A 26 -0.10 2.71 -14.84
C VAL A 26 0.79 3.82 -14.31
N THR A 27 0.25 5.03 -14.22
CA THR A 27 0.93 6.20 -13.66
C THR A 27 0.48 6.51 -12.24
N TRP A 28 1.41 6.99 -11.42
CA TRP A 28 1.22 7.17 -9.99
C TRP A 28 1.57 8.61 -9.58
N ALA A 29 0.75 9.19 -8.71
CA ALA A 29 1.13 10.34 -7.90
C ALA A 29 1.56 9.81 -6.53
N HIS A 30 2.78 10.14 -6.11
CA HIS A 30 3.37 9.64 -4.87
C HIS A 30 3.33 10.69 -3.77
N GLY A 31 3.18 10.24 -2.53
CA GLY A 31 3.21 11.11 -1.35
C GLY A 31 2.16 12.23 -1.40
N ALA A 32 0.94 11.93 -1.86
CA ALA A 32 -0.16 12.88 -1.92
C ALA A 32 -0.74 13.18 -0.52
N ASN A 33 0.11 13.60 0.40
CA ASN A 33 -0.14 13.57 1.83
C ASN A 33 -0.93 14.80 2.30
N SER A 34 -0.48 15.99 1.96
CA SER A 34 -1.18 17.23 2.34
C SER A 34 -2.43 17.47 1.49
N LEU A 35 -3.30 18.40 1.94
CA LEU A 35 -4.44 18.86 1.14
C LEU A 35 -3.99 19.34 -0.24
N ARG A 36 -2.92 20.13 -0.28
CA ARG A 36 -2.36 20.68 -1.51
C ARG A 36 -1.86 19.59 -2.45
N GLU A 37 -1.06 18.65 -1.96
CA GLU A 37 -0.49 17.58 -2.79
C GLU A 37 -1.60 16.65 -3.32
N MET A 38 -2.60 16.35 -2.49
CA MET A 38 -3.79 15.60 -2.89
C MET A 38 -4.54 16.32 -4.03
N GLU A 39 -4.82 17.62 -3.90
CA GLU A 39 -5.52 18.40 -4.93
C GLU A 39 -4.70 18.54 -6.23
N GLU A 40 -3.38 18.68 -6.13
CA GLU A 40 -2.48 18.69 -7.30
C GLU A 40 -2.51 17.32 -7.99
N ALA A 41 -2.43 16.22 -7.23
CA ALA A 41 -2.50 14.86 -7.76
C ALA A 41 -3.86 14.53 -8.41
N LEU A 42 -4.97 14.99 -7.81
CA LEU A 42 -6.32 14.83 -8.35
C LEU A 42 -6.49 15.54 -9.70
N ARG A 43 -5.90 16.74 -9.87
CA ARG A 43 -5.94 17.49 -11.14
C ARG A 43 -4.92 16.98 -12.16
N GLY A 44 -3.89 16.27 -11.72
CA GLY A 44 -2.84 15.73 -12.57
C GLY A 44 -3.26 14.51 -13.41
N PRO A 45 -2.37 14.02 -14.29
CA PRO A 45 -2.64 12.89 -15.18
C PRO A 45 -2.47 11.51 -14.51
N ALA A 46 -2.06 11.47 -13.23
CA ALA A 46 -1.85 10.21 -12.52
C ALA A 46 -3.14 9.40 -12.42
N MET A 47 -3.04 8.09 -12.66
CA MET A 47 -4.17 7.15 -12.57
C MET A 47 -4.41 6.69 -11.13
N VAL A 48 -3.36 6.62 -10.31
CA VAL A 48 -3.42 6.18 -8.92
C VAL A 48 -2.80 7.24 -8.01
N LEU A 49 -3.48 7.52 -6.90
CA LEU A 49 -2.95 8.34 -5.82
C LEU A 49 -2.41 7.43 -4.73
N GLU A 50 -1.13 7.59 -4.45
CA GLU A 50 -0.45 6.97 -3.33
C GLU A 50 -0.20 8.03 -2.26
N ALA A 51 -0.46 7.65 -1.01
CA ALA A 51 -0.20 8.49 0.14
C ALA A 51 0.10 7.66 1.39
N ASP A 52 0.90 8.26 2.26
CA ASP A 52 1.48 7.63 3.44
C ASP A 52 0.55 7.81 4.65
N VAL A 53 0.34 6.76 5.44
CA VAL A 53 -0.58 6.80 6.58
C VAL A 53 0.18 6.54 7.89
N THR A 54 -0.08 7.39 8.88
CA THR A 54 0.34 7.21 10.27
C THR A 54 -0.73 7.75 11.23
N VAL A 55 -0.48 7.76 12.54
CA VAL A 55 -1.35 8.41 13.53
C VAL A 55 -0.80 9.78 13.91
N GLU A 56 -1.69 10.72 14.19
CA GLU A 56 -1.31 12.06 14.63
C GLU A 56 -0.49 12.00 15.93
N GLY A 57 0.63 12.71 15.95
CA GLY A 57 1.52 12.79 17.10
C GLY A 57 2.26 11.49 17.42
N LEU A 58 2.42 10.56 16.47
CA LEU A 58 3.09 9.26 16.67
C LEU A 58 4.37 9.39 17.52
N ASN A 59 4.47 8.55 18.55
CA ASN A 59 5.59 8.50 19.52
C ASN A 59 5.79 9.78 20.35
N THR A 60 4.75 10.60 20.53
CA THR A 60 4.79 11.78 21.40
C THR A 60 3.71 11.72 22.48
N GLN A 61 3.77 12.65 23.44
CA GLN A 61 2.71 12.82 24.45
C GLN A 61 1.35 13.24 23.84
N ASN A 62 1.36 13.76 22.61
CA ASN A 62 0.17 14.21 21.89
C ASN A 62 -0.34 13.15 20.90
N GLN A 63 0.12 11.89 21.00
CA GLN A 63 -0.34 10.84 20.09
C GLN A 63 -1.86 10.62 20.25
N THR A 64 -2.57 10.61 19.12
CA THR A 64 -4.00 10.27 19.08
C THR A 64 -4.21 8.98 18.27
N ASN A 65 -5.47 8.52 18.20
CA ASN A 65 -5.86 7.42 17.31
C ASN A 65 -6.34 7.89 15.94
N VAL A 66 -6.19 9.19 15.62
CA VAL A 66 -6.64 9.76 14.34
C VAL A 66 -5.61 9.42 13.26
N PRO A 67 -5.96 8.65 12.22
CA PRO A 67 -5.06 8.41 11.11
C PRO A 67 -4.94 9.66 10.25
N ILE A 68 -3.71 10.02 9.92
CA ILE A 68 -3.35 11.18 9.12
C ILE A 68 -2.48 10.77 7.94
N MET A 69 -2.52 11.60 6.91
CA MET A 69 -1.70 11.41 5.72
C MET A 69 -0.33 12.04 5.95
N ALA A 70 0.69 11.25 6.31
CA ALA A 70 2.03 11.75 6.59
C ALA A 70 3.11 10.67 6.44
N HIS A 71 4.26 11.09 5.90
CA HIS A 71 5.49 10.31 5.86
C HIS A 71 6.48 10.77 6.94
N PRO A 72 7.13 9.87 7.70
CA PRO A 72 8.20 10.24 8.62
C PRO A 72 9.28 11.13 7.95
N PRO A 73 9.82 12.15 8.63
CA PRO A 73 9.66 12.44 10.06
C PRO A 73 8.39 13.23 10.42
N ALA A 74 7.50 13.52 9.47
CA ALA A 74 6.26 14.20 9.78
C ALA A 74 5.33 13.27 10.58
N ILE A 75 4.81 13.80 11.69
CA ILE A 75 3.84 13.15 12.59
C ILE A 75 2.56 13.98 12.75
N TYR A 76 2.44 15.05 11.96
CA TYR A 76 1.27 15.91 11.86
C TYR A 76 1.01 16.19 10.38
N SER A 77 -0.25 16.39 10.02
CA SER A 77 -0.68 16.69 8.65
C SER A 77 -1.89 17.61 8.69
N ASP A 78 -2.07 18.41 7.64
CA ASP A 78 -3.31 19.17 7.42
C ASP A 78 -4.43 18.30 6.84
N ASN A 79 -4.16 17.00 6.61
CA ASN A 79 -5.08 16.07 5.98
C ASN A 79 -5.19 14.76 6.77
N THR A 80 -6.41 14.47 7.25
CA THR A 80 -6.72 13.17 7.88
C THR A 80 -6.99 12.12 6.81
N LEU A 81 -6.80 10.84 7.13
CA LEU A 81 -7.17 9.76 6.20
C LEU A 81 -8.66 9.83 5.81
N GLN A 82 -9.54 10.17 6.74
CA GLN A 82 -10.97 10.29 6.46
C GLN A 82 -11.25 11.39 5.41
N HIS A 83 -10.64 12.56 5.56
CA HIS A 83 -10.82 13.65 4.60
C HIS A 83 -10.22 13.29 3.24
N TRP A 84 -9.01 12.73 3.24
CA TRP A 84 -8.33 12.28 2.03
C TRP A 84 -9.17 11.26 1.27
N LEU A 85 -9.64 10.21 1.97
CA LEU A 85 -10.44 9.14 1.38
C LEU A 85 -11.74 9.70 0.79
N ASN A 86 -12.47 10.51 1.56
CA ASN A 86 -13.73 11.12 1.10
C ASN A 86 -13.55 11.97 -0.16
N THR A 87 -12.39 12.62 -0.31
CA THR A 87 -12.10 13.48 -1.45
C THR A 87 -11.68 12.65 -2.66
N VAL A 88 -10.79 11.68 -2.49
CA VAL A 88 -10.27 10.86 -3.59
C VAL A 88 -11.35 9.93 -4.17
N THR A 89 -12.29 9.46 -3.36
CA THR A 89 -13.44 8.65 -3.83
C THR A 89 -14.42 9.42 -4.70
N GLN A 90 -14.36 10.76 -4.74
CA GLN A 90 -15.12 11.57 -5.71
C GLN A 90 -14.47 11.59 -7.12
N SER A 91 -13.35 10.90 -7.30
CA SER A 91 -12.64 10.78 -8.57
C SER A 91 -12.63 9.34 -9.08
N GLN A 92 -12.14 9.13 -10.30
CA GLN A 92 -11.89 7.80 -10.87
C GLN A 92 -10.46 7.29 -10.62
N LYS A 93 -9.73 7.89 -9.66
CA LYS A 93 -8.35 7.51 -9.40
C LYS A 93 -8.28 6.32 -8.47
N GLY A 94 -7.41 5.37 -8.79
CA GLY A 94 -7.07 4.29 -7.86
C GLY A 94 -6.46 4.86 -6.57
N ILE A 95 -6.55 4.09 -5.50
CA ILE A 95 -6.03 4.46 -4.18
C ILE A 95 -4.93 3.47 -3.78
N LYS A 96 -3.81 3.99 -3.28
CA LYS A 96 -2.81 3.21 -2.55
C LYS A 96 -2.48 3.91 -1.24
N LEU A 97 -2.69 3.20 -0.13
CA LEU A 97 -2.34 3.68 1.21
C LEU A 97 -1.06 2.97 1.65
N ASP A 98 -0.02 3.73 1.96
CA ASP A 98 1.25 3.21 2.46
C ASP A 98 1.39 3.42 3.96
N PHE A 99 1.11 2.38 4.75
CA PHE A 99 1.12 2.45 6.20
C PHE A 99 2.55 2.50 6.75
N LYS A 100 2.87 3.59 7.45
CA LYS A 100 4.17 3.84 8.08
C LYS A 100 4.22 3.44 9.54
N SER A 101 3.06 3.18 10.16
CA SER A 101 2.97 2.75 11.55
C SER A 101 1.83 1.77 11.76
N LEU A 102 2.05 0.82 12.66
CA LEU A 102 1.09 -0.25 12.97
C LEU A 102 -0.11 0.30 13.74
N GLU A 103 0.13 1.33 14.54
CA GLU A 103 -0.83 2.12 15.29
C GLU A 103 -1.90 2.72 14.38
N SER A 104 -1.58 2.96 13.10
CA SER A 104 -2.51 3.51 12.12
C SER A 104 -3.36 2.46 11.41
N LEU A 105 -2.99 1.17 11.44
CA LEU A 105 -3.69 0.13 10.69
C LEU A 105 -5.15 -0.03 11.14
N SER A 106 -5.38 -0.36 12.42
CA SER A 106 -6.74 -0.60 12.94
C SER A 106 -7.68 0.59 12.71
N PRO A 107 -7.36 1.83 13.14
CA PRO A 107 -8.25 2.96 12.94
C PRO A 107 -8.47 3.31 11.46
N SER A 108 -7.50 3.03 10.58
CA SER A 108 -7.67 3.23 9.14
C SER A 108 -8.59 2.19 8.50
N LEU A 109 -8.54 0.95 8.99
CA LEU A 109 -9.45 -0.10 8.52
C LEU A 109 -10.88 0.13 8.96
N ASP A 110 -11.09 0.71 10.14
CA ASP A 110 -12.42 1.14 10.57
C ASP A 110 -12.99 2.19 9.61
N ILE A 111 -12.19 3.18 9.19
CA ILE A 111 -12.56 4.20 8.20
C ILE A 111 -12.88 3.56 6.84
N LEU A 112 -12.01 2.67 6.35
CA LEU A 112 -12.20 1.98 5.07
C LEU A 112 -13.44 1.08 5.09
N THR A 113 -13.68 0.34 6.18
CA THR A 113 -14.86 -0.52 6.36
C THR A 113 -16.13 0.31 6.36
N ALA A 114 -16.12 1.44 7.06
CA ALA A 114 -17.26 2.34 7.10
C ALA A 114 -17.58 2.89 5.69
N ALA A 115 -16.58 3.36 4.96
CA ALA A 115 -16.75 3.86 3.59
C ALA A 115 -17.23 2.78 2.61
N ASP A 116 -16.66 1.57 2.70
CA ASP A 116 -17.05 0.40 1.90
C ASP A 116 -18.51 -0.01 2.16
N SER A 117 -18.91 -0.12 3.44
CA SER A 117 -20.28 -0.45 3.83
C SER A 117 -21.33 0.57 3.34
N GLN A 118 -20.88 1.81 3.08
CA GLN A 118 -21.70 2.89 2.54
C GLN A 118 -21.61 2.99 1.00
N ASN A 119 -20.92 2.06 0.34
CA ASN A 119 -20.65 2.05 -1.10
C ASN A 119 -19.97 3.34 -1.60
N GLN A 120 -19.16 3.98 -0.77
CA GLN A 120 -18.49 5.25 -1.10
C GLN A 120 -17.22 5.04 -1.91
N ILE A 121 -16.61 3.88 -1.81
CA ILE A 121 -15.43 3.53 -2.60
C ILE A 121 -15.95 2.77 -3.84
N ASN A 122 -15.50 3.13 -5.04
CA ASN A 122 -15.86 2.42 -6.29
C ASN A 122 -14.63 2.16 -7.18
N GLN A 123 -13.46 2.53 -6.68
CA GLN A 123 -12.16 2.36 -7.34
C GLN A 123 -11.31 1.31 -6.62
N PRO A 124 -10.28 0.75 -7.28
CA PRO A 124 -9.33 -0.15 -6.65
C PRO A 124 -8.60 0.51 -5.47
N VAL A 125 -8.50 -0.22 -4.37
CA VAL A 125 -7.76 0.19 -3.17
C VAL A 125 -6.63 -0.80 -2.90
N TRP A 126 -5.41 -0.27 -2.74
CA TRP A 126 -4.20 -1.01 -2.39
C TRP A 126 -3.75 -0.63 -0.99
N LEU A 127 -3.55 -1.63 -0.13
CA LEU A 127 -3.01 -1.43 1.20
C LEU A 127 -1.57 -1.93 1.21
N ASN A 128 -0.61 -1.01 1.24
CA ASN A 128 0.81 -1.29 1.38
C ASN A 128 1.25 -1.13 2.82
N ALA A 129 1.97 -2.11 3.34
CA ALA A 129 2.54 -2.01 4.68
C ALA A 129 3.79 -2.89 4.74
N ASP A 130 4.88 -2.35 5.26
CA ASP A 130 6.08 -3.13 5.54
C ASP A 130 5.87 -3.93 6.84
N ILE A 131 5.23 -5.10 6.70
CA ILE A 131 4.83 -5.95 7.83
C ILE A 131 5.80 -7.09 8.11
N LEU A 132 6.70 -7.42 7.18
CA LEU A 132 7.70 -8.48 7.33
C LEU A 132 9.10 -7.95 7.57
N ARG A 133 9.94 -8.79 8.18
CA ARG A 133 11.34 -8.49 8.45
C ARG A 133 12.15 -8.57 7.17
N GLY A 134 12.59 -7.45 6.65
CA GLY A 134 13.63 -7.43 5.62
C GLY A 134 15.02 -7.58 6.21
N PRO A 135 16.05 -7.59 5.35
CA PRO A 135 17.42 -7.45 5.82
C PRO A 135 17.56 -6.27 6.80
N ASN A 136 18.08 -6.57 7.99
CA ASN A 136 18.52 -5.62 9.03
C ASN A 136 17.43 -4.96 9.92
N VAL A 137 16.20 -5.50 10.05
CA VAL A 137 15.15 -4.89 10.91
C VAL A 137 14.40 -5.91 11.80
N PRO A 138 13.99 -5.60 13.06
CA PRO A 138 13.63 -6.62 14.05
C PRO A 138 12.14 -6.99 14.25
N ASN A 139 11.11 -6.32 13.72
CA ASN A 139 9.70 -6.59 14.13
C ASN A 139 8.72 -6.86 12.97
N PHE A 140 7.64 -7.62 13.26
CA PHE A 140 6.62 -8.16 12.32
C PHE A 140 5.19 -7.84 12.82
N VAL A 141 4.20 -7.70 11.91
CA VAL A 141 2.77 -7.62 12.26
C VAL A 141 1.87 -8.50 11.40
N GLN A 142 0.81 -9.02 12.03
CA GLN A 142 -0.20 -9.90 11.43
C GLN A 142 -1.01 -9.24 10.31
N PRO A 143 -1.49 -10.04 9.34
CA PRO A 143 -2.19 -9.53 8.18
C PRO A 143 -3.62 -9.09 8.50
N VAL A 144 -4.06 -8.09 7.75
CA VAL A 144 -5.36 -7.44 7.86
C VAL A 144 -6.43 -8.26 7.13
N ASN A 145 -7.56 -8.55 7.79
CA ASN A 145 -8.72 -9.19 7.16
C ASN A 145 -9.66 -8.15 6.52
N PHE A 146 -9.25 -7.60 5.38
CA PHE A 146 -10.08 -6.69 4.56
C PHE A 146 -10.22 -7.28 3.15
N PRO A 147 -11.30 -8.00 2.84
CA PRO A 147 -11.33 -8.97 1.72
C PRO A 147 -11.33 -8.33 0.32
N THR A 148 -11.59 -7.03 0.22
CA THR A 148 -11.87 -6.33 -1.03
C THR A 148 -10.68 -5.54 -1.59
N VAL A 149 -9.58 -5.46 -0.86
CA VAL A 149 -8.37 -4.70 -1.26
C VAL A 149 -7.33 -5.60 -1.92
N THR A 150 -6.43 -4.98 -2.68
CA THR A 150 -5.13 -5.60 -2.99
C THR A 150 -4.18 -5.34 -1.82
N VAL A 151 -3.61 -6.40 -1.26
CA VAL A 151 -2.63 -6.29 -0.16
C VAL A 151 -1.23 -6.28 -0.78
N SER A 152 -0.40 -5.34 -0.35
CA SER A 152 0.97 -5.14 -0.81
C SER A 152 1.92 -5.23 0.39
N PRO A 153 2.13 -6.44 0.96
CA PRO A 153 2.98 -6.58 2.13
C PRO A 153 4.45 -6.47 1.71
N GLY A 154 5.16 -5.55 2.36
CA GLY A 154 6.58 -5.32 2.14
C GLY A 154 7.45 -5.84 3.27
N TRP A 155 8.75 -5.71 3.03
CA TRP A 155 9.78 -5.99 4.02
C TRP A 155 10.36 -4.68 4.54
N LEU A 156 10.36 -4.50 5.85
CA LEU A 156 11.11 -3.42 6.50
C LEU A 156 12.59 -3.58 6.15
N THR A 157 13.10 -2.65 5.37
CA THR A 157 14.44 -2.73 4.80
C THR A 157 15.18 -1.44 5.11
N LEU A 158 16.22 -1.53 5.94
CA LEU A 158 17.14 -0.42 6.14
C LEU A 158 18.14 -0.40 4.98
N TYR A 159 18.03 0.60 4.10
CA TYR A 159 19.03 0.84 3.06
C TYR A 159 19.94 1.98 3.48
N VAL A 160 21.19 1.65 3.77
CA VAL A 160 22.28 2.60 3.92
C VAL A 160 23.30 2.24 2.84
N PRO A 161 23.54 3.10 1.82
CA PRO A 161 24.34 2.77 0.63
C PRO A 161 25.71 2.15 0.91
N LEU A 162 26.29 2.40 2.09
CA LEU A 162 27.59 1.88 2.54
C LEU A 162 27.53 0.73 3.55
N LEU A 163 26.37 0.42 4.15
CA LEU A 163 26.28 -0.50 5.30
C LEU A 163 25.27 -1.65 5.15
N ALA A 164 24.27 -1.54 4.27
CA ALA A 164 23.18 -2.52 4.21
C ALA A 164 22.71 -2.81 2.77
N VAL A 165 23.39 -3.75 2.11
CA VAL A 165 23.15 -4.16 0.71
C VAL A 165 22.89 -5.66 0.54
N LYS A 166 22.60 -6.36 1.64
CA LYS A 166 22.38 -7.82 1.56
C LYS A 166 21.10 -8.13 0.77
N PRO A 167 21.13 -9.11 -0.14
CA PRO A 167 19.94 -9.57 -0.85
C PRO A 167 18.92 -10.18 0.13
N TYR A 168 17.66 -10.27 -0.29
CA TYR A 168 16.66 -11.09 0.36
C TYR A 168 17.11 -12.55 0.38
N THR A 169 16.94 -13.22 1.52
CA THR A 169 17.22 -14.64 1.68
C THR A 169 16.00 -15.49 1.32
N GLN A 170 16.22 -16.79 1.06
CA GLN A 170 15.14 -17.73 0.86
C GLN A 170 14.13 -17.72 2.02
N LEU A 171 14.64 -17.75 3.26
CA LEU A 171 13.78 -17.74 4.46
C LEU A 171 12.85 -16.53 4.50
N MET A 172 13.36 -15.32 4.20
CA MET A 172 12.54 -14.10 4.15
C MET A 172 11.41 -14.19 3.13
N VAL A 173 11.66 -14.86 2.00
CA VAL A 173 10.70 -15.04 0.91
C VAL A 173 9.69 -16.15 1.23
N GLU A 174 10.12 -17.22 1.91
CA GLU A 174 9.24 -18.28 2.40
C GLU A 174 8.31 -17.79 3.53
N GLU A 175 8.82 -16.93 4.43
CA GLU A 175 8.01 -16.26 5.45
C GLU A 175 6.91 -15.39 4.82
N MET A 176 7.24 -14.68 3.74
CA MET A 176 6.26 -13.94 2.95
C MET A 176 5.23 -14.86 2.31
N ALA A 177 5.66 -15.94 1.66
CA ALA A 177 4.74 -16.91 1.06
C ALA A 177 3.79 -17.50 2.10
N ALA A 178 4.30 -17.88 3.27
CA ALA A 178 3.51 -18.42 4.37
C ALA A 178 2.49 -17.40 4.91
N LEU A 179 2.88 -16.13 5.00
CA LEU A 179 2.02 -15.04 5.48
C LEU A 179 0.80 -14.83 4.57
N VAL A 180 1.01 -14.86 3.26
CA VAL A 180 -0.03 -14.48 2.29
C VAL A 180 -0.81 -15.67 1.72
N ARG A 181 -0.34 -16.90 1.96
CA ARG A 181 -0.89 -18.14 1.36
C ARG A 181 -2.41 -18.25 1.47
N ASP A 182 -2.92 -17.98 2.67
CA ASP A 182 -4.31 -18.22 3.04
C ASP A 182 -5.18 -16.95 2.97
N LEU A 183 -4.60 -15.83 2.51
CA LEU A 183 -5.33 -14.58 2.32
C LEU A 183 -6.25 -14.68 1.09
N PRO A 184 -7.54 -14.28 1.19
CA PRO A 184 -8.44 -14.27 0.03
C PRO A 184 -8.13 -13.14 -0.97
N GLN A 185 -7.40 -12.11 -0.54
CA GLN A 185 -7.07 -10.94 -1.33
C GLN A 185 -6.09 -11.24 -2.47
N ARG A 186 -6.04 -10.33 -3.45
CA ARG A 186 -4.92 -10.23 -4.38
C ARG A 186 -3.70 -9.71 -3.65
N ILE A 187 -2.53 -10.23 -4.02
CA ILE A 187 -1.26 -9.93 -3.36
C ILE A 187 -0.30 -9.33 -4.37
N THR A 188 0.39 -8.27 -3.99
CA THR A 188 1.55 -7.74 -4.71
C THR A 188 2.77 -7.81 -3.81
N PHE A 189 3.96 -8.03 -4.36
CA PHE A 189 5.19 -8.12 -3.58
C PHE A 189 6.08 -6.90 -3.86
N PRO A 190 5.95 -5.80 -3.10
CA PRO A 190 6.85 -4.67 -3.21
C PRO A 190 8.27 -5.08 -2.81
N VAL A 191 9.23 -4.83 -3.70
CA VAL A 191 10.64 -5.20 -3.52
C VAL A 191 11.55 -4.04 -3.85
N ARG A 192 12.67 -3.92 -3.13
CA ARG A 192 13.71 -2.97 -3.54
C ARG A 192 14.36 -3.45 -4.83
N ALA A 193 14.21 -2.68 -5.90
CA ALA A 193 14.74 -3.01 -7.22
C ALA A 193 16.25 -3.35 -7.21
N VAL A 194 17.03 -2.61 -6.41
CA VAL A 194 18.48 -2.83 -6.26
C VAL A 194 18.85 -4.19 -5.66
N LEU A 195 17.95 -4.81 -4.88
CA LEU A 195 18.17 -6.11 -4.25
C LEU A 195 17.54 -7.25 -5.07
N LEU A 196 16.54 -6.96 -5.90
CA LEU A 196 15.77 -7.96 -6.65
C LEU A 196 16.66 -8.83 -7.55
N ARG A 197 17.60 -8.22 -8.29
CA ARG A 197 18.46 -8.96 -9.23
C ARG A 197 19.27 -10.05 -8.50
N ALA A 198 19.80 -9.75 -7.33
CA ALA A 198 20.59 -10.69 -6.54
C ALA A 198 19.71 -11.73 -5.82
N SER A 199 18.41 -11.47 -5.67
CA SER A 199 17.43 -12.35 -5.03
C SER A 199 16.50 -13.07 -6.01
N TRP A 200 16.73 -12.95 -7.33
CA TRP A 200 15.76 -13.35 -8.34
C TRP A 200 15.30 -14.81 -8.24
N LEU A 201 16.21 -15.73 -7.91
CA LEU A 201 15.87 -17.15 -7.74
C LEU A 201 14.75 -17.36 -6.72
N HIS A 202 14.80 -16.64 -5.60
CA HIS A 202 13.80 -16.73 -4.54
C HIS A 202 12.47 -16.10 -4.97
N PHE A 203 12.52 -14.96 -5.66
CA PHE A 203 11.31 -14.29 -6.16
C PHE A 203 10.64 -15.06 -7.30
N SER A 204 11.40 -15.68 -8.20
CA SER A 204 10.85 -16.58 -9.22
C SER A 204 10.09 -17.74 -8.59
N TRP A 205 10.61 -18.29 -7.47
CA TRP A 205 9.87 -19.29 -6.69
C TRP A 205 8.60 -18.68 -6.07
N LEU A 206 8.69 -17.53 -5.40
CA LEU A 206 7.52 -16.87 -4.78
C LEU A 206 6.39 -16.61 -5.80
N LEU A 207 6.73 -16.08 -6.97
CA LEU A 207 5.77 -15.81 -8.04
C LEU A 207 5.12 -17.09 -8.57
N SER A 208 5.84 -18.22 -8.56
CA SER A 208 5.24 -19.52 -8.93
C SER A 208 4.22 -20.04 -7.92
N GLN A 209 4.26 -19.56 -6.67
CA GLN A 209 3.32 -19.94 -5.61
C GLN A 209 2.04 -19.07 -5.60
N SER A 210 2.08 -17.90 -6.22
CA SER A 210 0.97 -16.93 -6.24
C SER A 210 0.56 -16.64 -7.69
N PRO A 211 -0.38 -17.41 -8.26
CA PRO A 211 -0.90 -17.16 -9.61
C PRO A 211 -1.85 -15.93 -9.68
N ARG A 212 -2.03 -15.22 -8.56
CA ARG A 212 -3.08 -14.20 -8.35
C ARG A 212 -2.59 -12.78 -8.59
#